data_AF-A0A4R2TPZ4-F1
#
_entry.id   AF-A0A4R2TPZ4-F1
#
_cell.length_a   1.000
_cell.length_b   1.000
_cell.length_c   1.000
_cell.angle_alpha   90.00
_cell.angle_beta   90.00
_cell.angle_gamma   90.00
#
_symmetry.space_group_name_H-M   'P 1'
#
loop_
_entity.id
_entity.type
_entity.pdbx_description
1 polymer ?
#
loop_
_entity_poly.entity_id
_entity_poly.type
_entity_poly.pdbx_seq_one_letter_code
_entity_poly.pdbx_strand_id
1 'polypeptide(L)'
;MLHLEYGPGEDGRHALTGMIVFLVREDICHIQSDCRLFLSKAATRGLVLPQSSARGHFRLAPGEILHIDGKPAGGVTDGIARADAWLAHQLTLESDAVDDGRYQVWSQAA
;
A
#
# COMPACT_ATOMS: atom_id res chain seq x y z
N MET A 1 11.52 -1.48 5.00
CA MET A 1 10.57 -0.47 5.49
C MET A 1 9.57 -0.13 4.39
N LEU A 2 8.30 0.02 4.73
CA LEU A 2 7.25 0.51 3.84
C LEU A 2 6.86 1.92 4.30
N HIS A 3 6.89 2.88 3.38
CA HIS A 3 6.44 4.24 3.62
C HIS A 3 5.16 4.49 2.82
N LEU A 4 4.18 5.13 3.46
CA LEU A 4 2.89 5.47 2.88
C LEU A 4 2.77 7.00 2.86
N GLU A 5 2.45 7.54 1.70
CA GLU A 5 2.24 8.97 1.51
C GLU A 5 0.74 9.23 1.42
N TYR A 6 0.26 10.12 2.28
CA TYR A 6 -1.13 10.58 2.26
C TYR A 6 -1.18 12.06 1.91
N GLY A 7 -2.13 12.44 1.09
CA GLY A 7 -2.31 13.79 0.61
C GLY A 7 -3.74 14.04 0.13
N PRO A 8 -4.02 15.24 -0.42
CA PRO A 8 -5.30 15.49 -1.08
C PRO A 8 -5.44 14.61 -2.32
N GLY A 9 -6.52 13.83 -2.38
CA GLY A 9 -6.95 13.07 -3.55
C GLY A 9 -7.69 13.94 -4.57
N GLU A 10 -8.00 13.37 -5.73
CA GLU A 10 -8.66 14.08 -6.84
C GLU A 10 -10.06 14.62 -6.49
N ASP A 11 -10.75 13.98 -5.54
CA ASP A 11 -12.06 14.38 -5.03
C ASP A 11 -11.99 15.35 -3.84
N GLY A 12 -10.78 15.83 -3.51
CA GLY A 12 -10.51 16.72 -2.38
C GLY A 12 -10.49 16.03 -1.01
N ARG A 13 -10.69 14.70 -0.94
CA ARG A 13 -10.57 13.93 0.29
C ARG A 13 -9.13 13.48 0.53
N HIS A 14 -8.75 13.23 1.77
CA HIS A 14 -7.45 12.62 2.05
C HIS A 14 -7.39 11.19 1.49
N ALA A 15 -6.34 10.89 0.73
CA ALA A 15 -6.14 9.61 0.06
C ALA A 15 -4.68 9.15 0.17
N LEU A 16 -4.44 7.86 -0.04
CA LEU A 16 -3.10 7.32 -0.25
C LEU A 16 -2.62 7.78 -1.63
N THR A 17 -1.62 8.65 -1.67
CA THR A 17 -1.10 9.28 -2.90
C THR A 17 0.19 8.63 -3.39
N GLY A 18 0.90 7.93 -2.50
CA GLY A 18 2.19 7.32 -2.83
C GLY A 18 2.57 6.21 -1.86
N MET A 19 3.47 5.35 -2.31
CA MET A 19 4.01 4.27 -1.50
C MET A 19 5.43 3.95 -1.94
N ILE A 20 6.32 3.84 -0.96
CA ILE A 20 7.75 3.59 -1.19
C ILE A 20 8.20 2.38 -0.37
N VAL A 21 8.93 1.47 -1.02
CA VAL A 21 9.58 0.34 -0.37
C VAL A 21 11.08 0.61 -0.26
N PHE A 22 11.60 0.63 0.96
CA PHE A 22 13.03 0.72 1.26
C PHE A 22 13.54 -0.64 1.76
N LEU A 23 14.57 -1.19 1.12
CA LEU A 23 15.17 -2.47 1.47
C LEU A 23 16.67 -2.31 1.60
N VAL A 24 17.23 -2.63 2.76
CA VAL A 24 18.68 -2.67 2.94
C VAL A 24 19.15 -4.10 2.68
N ARG A 25 20.03 -4.29 1.71
CA ARG A 25 20.62 -5.59 1.35
C ARG A 25 22.08 -5.39 0.97
N GLU A 26 22.96 -6.21 1.53
CA GLU A 26 24.40 -6.20 1.19
C GLU A 26 25.00 -4.78 1.28
N ASP A 27 24.65 -4.06 2.36
CA ASP A 27 25.03 -2.67 2.63
C ASP A 27 24.54 -1.62 1.61
N ILE A 28 23.66 -2.01 0.68
CA ILE A 28 23.01 -1.13 -0.29
C ILE A 28 21.55 -0.91 0.12
N CYS A 29 21.13 0.36 0.13
CA CYS A 29 19.73 0.71 0.27
C CYS A 29 19.05 0.75 -1.10
N HIS A 30 18.19 -0.24 -1.37
CA HIS A 30 17.31 -0.27 -2.53
C HIS A 30 16.02 0.48 -2.22
N ILE A 31 15.68 1.43 -3.09
CA ILE A 31 14.48 2.24 -2.98
C ILE A 31 13.59 1.97 -4.19
N GLN A 32 12.32 1.69 -3.95
CA GLN A 32 11.30 1.54 -4.99
C GLN A 32 10.17 2.53 -4.69
N SER A 33 10.09 3.60 -5.48
CA SER A 33 9.00 4.58 -5.42
C SER A 33 7.81 4.13 -6.26
N ASP A 34 6.71 4.90 -6.18
CA ASP A 34 5.50 4.71 -7.00
C ASP A 34 4.94 3.29 -6.95
N CYS A 35 5.07 2.65 -5.79
CA CYS A 35 4.52 1.35 -5.56
C CYS A 35 2.98 1.43 -5.49
N ARG A 36 2.30 0.35 -5.85
CA ARG A 36 0.84 0.23 -5.80
C ARG A 36 0.43 -0.94 -4.94
N LEU A 37 -0.72 -0.84 -4.28
CA LEU A 37 -1.33 -1.99 -3.62
C LEU A 37 -1.94 -2.90 -4.67
N PHE A 38 -1.93 -4.20 -4.40
CA PHE A 38 -2.58 -5.21 -5.22
C PHE A 38 -3.32 -6.20 -4.34
N LEU A 39 -4.54 -6.53 -4.72
CA LEU A 39 -5.34 -7.54 -4.06
C LEU A 39 -5.79 -8.60 -5.06
N SER A 40 -5.30 -9.84 -4.87
CA SER A 40 -5.74 -10.98 -5.67
C SER A 40 -7.22 -11.30 -5.43
N LYS A 41 -7.87 -11.96 -6.39
CA LYS A 41 -9.25 -12.45 -6.23
C LYS A 41 -9.33 -13.60 -5.23
N ALA A 42 -8.27 -14.41 -5.16
CA ALA A 42 -8.23 -15.65 -4.39
C ALA A 42 -7.46 -15.52 -3.07
N ALA A 43 -6.70 -14.43 -2.88
CA ALA A 43 -5.90 -14.24 -1.67
C ALA A 43 -6.54 -13.22 -0.73
N THR A 44 -6.37 -13.45 0.57
CA THR A 44 -6.87 -12.56 1.64
C THR A 44 -5.86 -11.48 2.05
N ARG A 45 -4.63 -11.52 1.52
CA ARG A 45 -3.57 -10.56 1.86
C ARG A 45 -3.22 -9.70 0.65
N GLY A 46 -3.10 -8.40 0.91
CA GLY A 46 -2.56 -7.44 -0.06
C GLY A 46 -1.08 -7.68 -0.35
N LEU A 47 -0.68 -7.33 -1.56
CA LEU A 47 0.70 -7.32 -2.04
C LEU A 47 1.07 -5.87 -2.40
N VAL A 48 2.36 -5.60 -2.48
CA VAL A 48 2.89 -4.34 -2.99
C VAL A 48 3.52 -4.59 -4.34
N LEU A 49 3.04 -3.90 -5.35
CA LEU A 49 3.60 -3.90 -6.70
C LEU A 49 4.58 -2.73 -6.82
N PRO A 50 5.82 -2.95 -7.28
CA PRO A 50 6.66 -1.86 -7.72
C PRO A 50 6.14 -1.29 -9.05
N GLN A 51 6.82 -0.25 -9.55
CA GLN A 51 6.60 0.30 -10.89
C GLN A 51 6.51 -0.81 -11.96
N SER A 52 5.79 -0.54 -13.04
CA SER A 52 5.52 -1.53 -14.10
C SER A 52 6.78 -2.13 -14.70
N SER A 53 7.86 -1.34 -14.81
CA SER A 53 9.19 -1.75 -15.31
C SER A 53 9.96 -2.65 -14.35
N ALA A 54 9.65 -2.61 -13.05
CA ALA A 54 10.35 -3.38 -12.04
C ALA A 54 9.88 -4.84 -12.01
N ARG A 55 10.84 -5.74 -11.77
CA ARG A 55 10.61 -7.19 -11.68
C ARG A 55 9.98 -7.56 -10.34
N GLY A 56 9.10 -8.55 -10.38
CA GLY A 56 8.55 -9.15 -9.17
C GLY A 56 7.48 -8.30 -8.50
N HIS A 57 7.21 -8.65 -7.25
CA HIS A 57 6.33 -7.95 -6.32
C HIS A 57 6.78 -8.20 -4.88
N PHE A 58 6.28 -7.42 -3.93
CA PHE A 58 6.60 -7.57 -2.52
C PHE A 58 5.41 -8.14 -1.74
N ARG A 59 5.70 -9.08 -0.85
CA ARG A 59 4.77 -9.59 0.15
C ARG A 59 5.22 -9.15 1.53
N LEU A 60 4.29 -8.58 2.30
CA LEU A 60 4.54 -8.21 3.69
C LEU A 60 4.33 -9.45 4.58
N ALA A 61 5.32 -9.77 5.40
CA ALA A 61 5.26 -10.79 6.44
C ALA A 61 5.67 -10.18 7.79
N PRO A 62 5.37 -10.84 8.92
CA PRO A 62 5.75 -10.30 10.23
C PRO A 62 7.27 -10.04 10.32
N GLY A 63 7.65 -8.77 10.46
CA GLY A 63 9.05 -8.35 10.58
C GLY A 63 9.86 -8.32 9.28
N GLU A 64 9.30 -8.70 8.13
CA GLU A 64 10.05 -8.77 6.87
C GLU A 64 9.23 -8.37 5.63
N ILE A 65 9.97 -7.97 4.59
CA ILE A 65 9.41 -7.71 3.26
C ILE A 65 10.07 -8.70 2.30
N LEU A 66 9.27 -9.59 1.73
CA LEU A 66 9.73 -10.62 0.81
C LEU A 66 9.57 -10.13 -0.62
N HIS A 67 10.66 -10.09 -1.38
CA HIS A 67 10.61 -9.89 -2.83
C HIS A 67 10.37 -11.22 -3.52
N ILE A 68 9.25 -11.32 -4.25
CA ILE A 68 8.83 -12.52 -4.97
C ILE A 68 8.98 -12.25 -6.45
N ASP A 69 9.65 -13.18 -7.14
CA ASP A 69 9.83 -13.11 -8.57
C ASP A 69 8.52 -13.30 -9.35
N GLY A 70 8.42 -12.59 -10.48
CA GLY A 70 7.23 -12.59 -11.33
C GLY A 70 6.10 -11.68 -10.82
N LYS A 71 5.16 -11.37 -11.71
CA LYS A 71 3.96 -10.61 -11.35
C LYS A 71 2.98 -11.56 -10.62
N PRO A 72 2.17 -11.06 -9.68
CA PRO A 72 1.16 -11.89 -9.03
C PRO A 72 0.16 -12.44 -10.05
N ALA A 73 -0.44 -13.60 -9.75
CA ALA A 73 -1.41 -14.23 -10.62
C ALA A 73 -2.69 -13.37 -10.78
N GLY A 74 -3.23 -13.34 -12.00
CA GLY A 74 -4.39 -12.54 -12.37
C GLY A 74 -4.03 -11.26 -13.13
N GLY A 75 -5.05 -10.51 -13.55
CA GLY A 75 -4.85 -9.21 -14.19
C GLY A 75 -4.31 -8.18 -13.20
N VAL A 76 -3.14 -7.63 -13.47
CA VAL A 76 -2.49 -6.60 -12.60
C VAL A 76 -3.43 -5.42 -12.40
N THR A 77 -4.00 -4.88 -13.47
CA THR A 77 -4.94 -3.76 -13.44
C THR A 77 -6.15 -4.05 -12.55
N ASP A 78 -6.76 -5.22 -12.71
CA ASP A 78 -7.93 -5.61 -11.91
C ASP A 78 -7.60 -5.76 -10.42
N GLY A 79 -6.41 -6.27 -10.11
CA GLY A 79 -5.96 -6.42 -8.73
C GLY A 79 -5.61 -5.09 -8.06
N ILE A 80 -5.10 -4.11 -8.82
CA ILE A 80 -4.90 -2.74 -8.34
C ILE A 80 -6.27 -2.10 -8.08
N ALA A 81 -7.19 -2.14 -9.05
CA ALA A 81 -8.52 -1.57 -8.89
C ALA A 81 -9.27 -2.17 -7.69
N ARG A 82 -9.11 -3.48 -7.44
CA ARG A 82 -9.68 -4.13 -6.25
C ARG A 82 -9.05 -3.64 -4.95
N ALA A 83 -7.73 -3.43 -4.93
CA ALA A 83 -7.05 -2.90 -3.75
C ALA A 83 -7.48 -1.46 -3.46
N ASP A 84 -7.59 -0.63 -4.49
CA ASP A 84 -8.03 0.77 -4.37
C ASP A 84 -9.48 0.83 -3.83
N ALA A 85 -10.38 0.01 -4.39
CA ALA A 85 -11.76 -0.10 -3.91
C ALA A 85 -11.86 -0.61 -2.46
N TRP A 86 -11.04 -1.61 -2.10
CA TRP A 86 -11.01 -2.13 -0.73
C TRP A 86 -10.52 -1.06 0.26
N LEU A 87 -9.47 -0.33 -0.08
CA LEU A 87 -8.92 0.73 0.78
C LEU A 87 -9.93 1.87 0.96
N ALA A 88 -10.55 2.32 -0.13
CA ALA A 88 -11.60 3.34 -0.07
C ALA A 88 -12.75 2.90 0.85
N HIS A 89 -13.17 1.63 0.77
CA HIS A 89 -14.19 1.09 1.66
C HIS A 89 -13.78 1.12 3.14
N GLN A 90 -12.54 0.73 3.46
CA GLN A 90 -12.04 0.79 4.85
C GLN A 90 -12.06 2.23 5.39
N LEU A 91 -11.61 3.20 4.60
CA LEU A 91 -11.61 4.62 5.00
C LEU A 91 -13.03 5.18 5.20
N THR A 92 -14.01 4.73 4.42
CA THR A 92 -15.41 5.13 4.62
C THR A 92 -16.03 4.53 5.88
N LEU A 93 -15.75 3.25 6.18
CA LEU A 93 -16.23 2.60 7.39
C LEU A 93 -15.67 3.27 8.66
N GLU A 94 -14.41 3.69 8.61
CA GLU A 94 -13.78 4.42 9.72
C GLU A 94 -14.30 5.85 9.87
N SER A 95 -14.73 6.51 8.77
CA SER A 95 -15.32 7.85 8.84
C SER A 95 -16.74 7.85 9.44
N ASP A 96 -17.51 6.78 9.27
CA ASP A 96 -18.85 6.62 9.86
C ASP A 96 -18.78 6.10 11.31
N ALA A 97 -17.68 5.43 11.68
CA ALA A 97 -17.37 5.03 13.04
C ALA A 97 -16.74 6.22 13.81
N VAL A 98 -17.59 7.14 14.25
CA VAL A 98 -17.23 8.23 15.16
C VAL A 98 -16.47 7.69 16.38
N ASP A 99 -15.19 8.05 16.46
CA ASP A 99 -14.36 8.24 17.65
C ASP A 99 -14.57 7.28 18.83
N ASP A 100 -14.10 6.04 18.71
CA ASP A 100 -14.00 5.09 19.82
C ASP A 100 -12.65 5.23 20.58
N GLY A 101 -11.93 6.36 20.42
CA GLY A 101 -10.70 6.69 21.14
C GLY A 101 -9.50 5.77 20.91
N ARG A 102 -9.56 4.85 19.94
CA ARG A 102 -8.52 3.83 19.70
C ARG A 102 -7.41 4.23 18.73
N TYR A 103 -7.56 5.36 18.04
CA TYR A 103 -6.53 5.86 17.13
C TYR A 103 -6.16 7.28 17.55
N GLN A 104 -4.93 7.48 18.00
CA GLN A 104 -4.35 8.82 18.04
C GLN A 104 -4.03 9.22 16.60
N VAL A 105 -4.87 10.09 16.02
CA VAL A 105 -4.44 10.89 14.88
C VAL A 105 -3.36 11.82 15.41
N TRP A 106 -2.09 11.53 15.11
CA TRP A 106 -0.99 12.46 15.36
C TRP A 106 -1.09 13.58 14.31
N SER A 107 -2.05 14.49 14.48
CA SER A 107 -1.92 15.81 13.86
C SER A 107 -0.80 16.52 14.62
N GLN A 108 0.34 16.71 13.96
CA GLN A 108 1.40 17.53 14.52
C GLN A 108 0.86 18.95 14.71
N ALA A 109 0.85 19.40 15.95
CA ALA A 109 0.70 20.81 16.28
C ALA A 109 1.91 21.57 15.69
N ALA A 110 1.61 22.65 14.97
CA ALA A 110 2.58 23.66 14.56
C ALA A 110 3.08 24.48 15.75
#